data_AF-A0A227J972-F1
#
_entry.id   AF-A0A227J972-F1
#
_cell.length_a   1.000
_cell.length_b   1.000
_cell.length_c   1.000
_cell.angle_alpha   90.00
_cell.angle_beta   90.00
_cell.angle_gamma   90.00
#
_symmetry.space_group_name_H-M   'P 1'
#
loop_
_entity.id
_entity.type
_entity.pdbx_description
1 polymer ?
#
loop_
_entity_poly.entity_id
_entity_poly.type
_entity_poly.pdbx_seq_one_letter_code
_entity_poly.pdbx_strand_id
1 'polypeptide(L)'
;SGKYHTYREVARAIGAKSRAPVFVMWELYLGEPGILGGFVNRSEQFGYEAAEIMASKMGMSLTSAAHALAITEAVLDYKALTKYEISHYDIPKNAEILNAPPPLFKVNLKTLLFTCGIIVLLSLVVVIQFMTIRQRKEIDKKNRKIVLLQKRTLNVQKEMIHV
;
A
#
# COMPACT_ATOMS: atom_id res chain seq x y z
N SER A 1 -45.32 11.85 27.07
CA SER A 1 -44.43 10.72 27.38
C SER A 1 -43.05 10.99 26.80
N GLY A 2 -41.99 11.05 27.61
CA GLY A 2 -40.62 11.21 27.12
C GLY A 2 -40.04 9.88 26.68
N LYS A 3 -39.48 9.81 25.46
CA LYS A 3 -38.67 8.66 25.02
C LYS A 3 -37.22 8.90 25.43
N TYR A 4 -36.65 7.94 26.14
CA TYR A 4 -35.22 7.89 26.41
C TYR A 4 -34.49 7.50 25.13
N HIS A 5 -33.43 8.22 24.81
CA HIS A 5 -32.53 7.91 23.71
C HIS A 5 -31.13 7.81 24.24
N THR A 6 -30.41 6.76 23.83
CA THR A 6 -29.00 6.65 24.17
C THR A 6 -28.19 7.65 23.35
N TYR A 7 -27.06 8.12 23.88
CA TYR A 7 -26.14 8.98 23.13
C TYR A 7 -25.73 8.37 21.79
N ARG A 8 -25.58 7.04 21.73
CA ARG A 8 -25.26 6.32 20.49
C ARG A 8 -26.39 6.41 19.46
N GLU A 9 -27.65 6.24 19.88
CA GLU A 9 -28.80 6.39 18.99
C GLU A 9 -28.91 7.80 18.44
N VAL A 10 -28.71 8.81 19.30
CA VAL A 10 -28.73 10.21 18.90
C VAL A 10 -27.60 10.50 17.91
N ALA A 11 -26.39 10.06 18.24
CA ALA A 11 -25.21 10.26 17.39
C ALA A 11 -25.37 9.58 16.02
N ARG A 12 -25.93 8.37 15.97
CA ARG A 12 -26.27 7.67 14.72
C ARG A 12 -27.34 8.41 13.91
N ALA A 13 -28.42 8.85 14.57
CA ALA A 13 -29.51 9.55 13.90
C ALA A 13 -29.06 10.89 13.31
N ILE A 14 -28.22 11.63 14.05
CA ILE A 14 -27.63 12.89 13.60
C ILE A 14 -26.60 12.62 12.50
N GLY A 15 -25.64 11.72 12.69
CA GLY A 15 -24.61 11.40 11.69
C GLY A 15 -25.19 10.94 10.35
N ALA A 16 -26.23 10.11 10.38
CA ALA A 16 -26.89 9.64 9.17
C ALA A 16 -27.58 10.76 8.36
N LYS A 17 -28.21 11.73 9.05
CA LYS A 17 -29.02 12.78 8.40
C LYS A 17 -28.29 14.11 8.23
N SER A 18 -27.19 14.33 8.95
CA SER A 18 -26.45 15.58 8.91
C SER A 18 -25.78 15.79 7.56
N ARG A 19 -25.91 17.01 7.05
CA ARG A 19 -25.18 17.53 5.89
C ARG A 19 -23.81 18.08 6.28
N ALA A 20 -23.64 18.48 7.54
CA ALA A 20 -22.40 19.01 8.09
C ALA A 20 -21.62 17.93 8.85
N PRO A 21 -20.28 18.03 8.94
CA PRO A 21 -19.46 17.12 9.72
C PRO A 21 -19.88 17.11 11.19
N VAL A 22 -20.02 15.91 11.75
CA VAL A 22 -20.44 15.70 13.14
C VAL A 22 -19.23 15.28 13.96
N PHE A 23 -18.88 16.10 14.95
CA PHE A 23 -17.78 15.82 15.88
C PHE A 23 -18.30 15.17 17.16
N VAL A 24 -17.50 14.28 17.73
CA VAL A 24 -17.81 13.58 18.99
C VAL A 24 -16.64 13.69 19.96
N MET A 25 -16.96 13.65 21.25
CA MET A 25 -15.98 13.78 22.34
C MET A 25 -15.46 12.44 22.85
N TRP A 26 -16.13 11.32 22.54
CA TRP A 26 -15.76 10.00 23.05
C TRP A 26 -15.53 9.03 21.91
N GLU A 27 -14.45 8.25 22.01
CA GLU A 27 -14.08 7.25 21.01
C GLU A 27 -15.16 6.18 20.79
N LEU A 28 -15.96 5.89 21.82
CA LEU A 28 -17.05 4.90 21.78
C LEU A 28 -18.10 5.15 20.69
N TYR A 29 -18.20 6.39 20.19
CA TYR A 29 -19.15 6.77 19.14
C TYR A 29 -18.53 6.76 17.74
N LEU A 30 -17.21 6.61 17.63
CA LEU A 30 -16.55 6.44 16.33
C LEU A 30 -17.01 5.13 15.67
N GLY A 31 -17.12 5.14 14.34
CA GLY A 31 -17.63 4.02 13.55
C GLY A 31 -19.15 4.03 13.34
N GLU A 32 -19.89 4.91 14.02
CA GLU A 32 -21.29 5.17 13.67
C GLU A 32 -21.38 5.99 12.36
N PRO A 33 -22.41 5.76 11.54
CA PRO A 33 -22.48 6.33 10.19
C PRO A 33 -22.56 7.86 10.22
N GLY A 34 -21.63 8.51 9.50
CA GLY A 34 -21.60 9.96 9.29
C GLY A 34 -21.00 10.77 10.43
N ILE A 35 -20.43 10.12 11.45
CA ILE A 35 -19.63 10.77 12.49
C ILE A 35 -18.20 10.93 11.98
N LEU A 36 -17.72 12.17 11.94
CA LEU A 36 -16.37 12.49 11.49
C LEU A 36 -15.32 12.11 12.53
N GLY A 37 -15.59 12.39 13.81
CA GLY A 37 -14.67 12.15 14.91
C GLY A 37 -14.20 13.45 15.56
N GLY A 38 -12.88 13.62 15.76
CA GLY A 38 -12.28 14.82 16.32
C GLY A 38 -11.30 14.51 17.45
N PHE A 39 -11.17 15.47 18.39
CA PHE A 39 -10.45 15.28 19.64
C PHE A 39 -11.30 14.40 20.56
N VAL A 40 -10.99 13.10 20.58
CA VAL A 40 -11.76 12.11 21.32
C VAL A 40 -11.03 11.66 22.57
N ASN A 41 -11.80 11.46 23.63
CA ASN A 41 -11.32 10.85 24.85
C ASN A 41 -11.36 9.33 24.74
N ARG A 42 -10.22 8.69 25.00
CA ARG A 42 -10.04 7.24 25.02
C ARG A 42 -10.18 6.73 26.45
N SER A 43 -11.24 5.97 26.73
CA SER A 43 -11.50 5.44 28.07
C SER A 43 -10.40 4.51 28.59
N GLU A 44 -9.69 3.84 27.69
CA GLU A 44 -8.52 3.00 28.02
C GLU A 44 -7.40 3.84 28.65
N GLN A 45 -7.16 5.06 28.14
CA GLN A 45 -6.13 5.95 28.66
C GLN A 45 -6.43 6.33 30.13
N PHE A 46 -7.69 6.69 30.43
CA PHE A 46 -8.08 6.97 31.80
C PHE A 46 -7.96 5.76 32.73
N GLY A 47 -8.24 4.55 32.22
CA GLY A 47 -8.02 3.30 32.96
C GLY A 47 -6.54 3.07 33.28
N TYR A 48 -5.66 3.33 32.32
CA TYR A 48 -4.22 3.23 32.50
C TYR A 48 -3.69 4.27 33.49
N GLU A 49 -4.08 5.54 33.34
CA GLU A 49 -3.70 6.62 34.26
C GLU A 49 -4.15 6.31 35.71
N ALA A 50 -5.38 5.78 35.88
CA ALA A 50 -5.85 5.36 37.19
C ALA A 50 -5.01 4.22 37.79
N ALA A 51 -4.63 3.23 36.97
CA ALA A 51 -3.77 2.12 37.39
C ALA A 51 -2.35 2.60 37.73
N GLU A 52 -1.81 3.55 36.97
CA GLU A 52 -0.50 4.15 37.20
C GLU A 52 -0.47 4.93 38.52
N ILE A 53 -1.49 5.75 38.77
CA ILE A 53 -1.64 6.47 40.05
C ILE A 53 -1.71 5.47 41.22
N MET A 54 -2.45 4.38 41.07
CA MET A 54 -2.56 3.35 42.11
C MET A 54 -1.23 2.64 42.33
N ALA A 55 -0.54 2.22 41.27
CA ALA A 55 0.76 1.57 41.35
C ALA A 55 1.81 2.48 42.02
N SER A 56 1.83 3.75 41.63
CA SER A 56 2.69 4.78 42.24
C SER A 56 2.45 4.89 43.75
N LYS A 57 1.19 4.93 44.18
CA LYS A 57 0.84 4.94 45.62
C LYS A 57 1.27 3.67 46.36
N MET A 58 1.38 2.55 45.67
CA MET A 58 1.86 1.28 46.22
C MET A 58 3.38 1.11 46.14
N GLY A 59 4.12 2.11 45.66
CA GLY A 59 5.58 2.04 45.48
C GLY A 59 6.01 1.14 44.31
N MET A 60 5.08 0.79 43.42
CA MET A 60 5.33 0.01 42.21
C MET A 60 5.40 0.95 41.00
N SER A 61 6.28 0.62 40.05
CA SER A 61 6.30 1.28 38.75
C SER A 61 5.69 0.33 37.73
N LEU A 62 4.62 0.78 37.05
CA LEU A 62 4.17 0.11 35.85
C LEU A 62 5.15 0.49 34.75
N THR A 63 5.79 -0.49 34.12
CA THR A 63 6.61 -0.24 32.94
C THR A 63 5.75 0.53 31.93
N SER A 64 6.20 1.72 31.57
CA SER A 64 5.47 2.67 30.71
C SER A 64 5.11 1.98 29.39
N ALA A 65 3.88 1.49 29.30
CA ALA A 65 3.19 1.32 28.03
C ALA A 65 2.76 2.70 27.47
N ALA A 66 3.08 3.80 28.18
CA ALA A 66 2.83 5.18 27.79
C ALA A 66 3.43 5.57 26.42
N HIS A 67 4.40 4.80 25.90
CA HIS A 67 4.89 4.99 24.52
C HIS A 67 3.98 4.39 23.43
N ALA A 68 3.00 3.55 23.77
CA ALA A 68 2.12 2.89 22.80
C ALA A 68 0.79 3.63 22.58
N LEU A 69 0.32 4.40 23.56
CA LEU A 69 -0.78 5.34 23.38
C LEU A 69 -0.20 6.62 22.78
N ALA A 70 0.14 6.56 21.48
CA ALA A 70 0.49 7.76 20.74
C ALA A 70 -0.59 8.81 21.00
N ILE A 71 -0.19 9.97 21.51
CA ILE A 71 -1.07 11.14 21.68
C ILE A 71 -1.53 11.51 20.27
N THR A 72 -2.63 10.90 19.86
CA THR A 72 -3.27 11.13 18.58
C THR A 72 -4.12 12.37 18.80
N GLU A 73 -3.71 13.47 18.16
CA GLU A 73 -4.38 14.76 18.34
C GLU A 73 -5.85 14.66 17.94
N ALA A 74 -6.15 13.89 16.91
CA ALA A 74 -7.51 13.64 16.49
C ALA A 74 -7.68 12.21 16.00
N VAL A 75 -8.87 11.64 16.19
CA VAL A 75 -9.26 10.36 15.60
C VAL A 75 -10.43 10.64 14.65
N LEU A 76 -10.27 10.24 13.39
CA LEU A 76 -11.21 10.54 12.31
C LEU A 76 -11.65 9.27 11.58
N ASP A 77 -12.91 9.21 11.15
CA ASP A 77 -13.43 8.08 10.36
C ASP A 77 -13.27 8.34 8.85
N TYR A 78 -12.61 7.41 8.16
CA TYR A 78 -12.39 7.48 6.72
C TYR A 78 -13.69 7.58 5.88
N LYS A 79 -14.74 6.86 6.28
CA LYS A 79 -16.03 6.89 5.57
C LYS A 79 -16.67 8.26 5.69
N ALA A 80 -16.53 8.90 6.85
CA ALA A 80 -17.03 10.26 7.07
C ALA A 80 -16.18 11.30 6.33
N LEU A 81 -14.84 11.16 6.33
CA LEU A 81 -13.95 12.01 5.52
C LEU A 81 -14.35 11.98 4.03
N THR A 82 -14.61 10.78 3.51
CA THR A 82 -15.09 10.59 2.13
C THR A 82 -16.48 11.22 1.92
N LYS A 83 -17.41 11.03 2.86
CA LYS A 83 -18.77 11.59 2.79
C LYS A 83 -18.77 13.12 2.73
N TYR A 84 -17.89 13.77 3.48
CA TYR A 84 -17.80 15.23 3.59
C TYR A 84 -16.76 15.86 2.66
N GLU A 85 -16.15 15.07 1.75
CA GLU A 85 -15.13 15.52 0.78
C GLU A 85 -13.96 16.27 1.44
N ILE A 86 -13.57 15.85 2.66
CA ILE A 86 -12.48 16.46 3.41
C ILE A 86 -11.15 15.95 2.87
N SER A 87 -10.28 16.89 2.45
CA SER A 87 -8.98 16.56 1.90
C SER A 87 -8.02 16.07 2.98
N HIS A 88 -7.11 15.16 2.62
CA HIS A 88 -6.04 14.73 3.52
C HIS A 88 -5.11 15.88 3.95
N TYR A 89 -5.07 16.99 3.21
CA TYR A 89 -4.27 18.17 3.56
C TYR A 89 -4.92 19.04 4.64
N ASP A 90 -6.23 18.90 4.86
CA ASP A 90 -6.98 19.67 5.87
C ASP A 90 -7.02 18.96 7.24
N ILE A 91 -6.41 17.77 7.32
CA ILE A 91 -6.39 16.90 8.49
C ILE A 91 -5.09 17.14 9.29
N PRO A 92 -5.14 17.15 10.64
CA PRO A 92 -3.94 17.20 11.47
C PRO A 92 -2.95 16.08 11.10
N LYS A 93 -1.66 16.40 11.02
CA LYS A 93 -0.62 15.43 10.60
C LYS A 93 -0.54 14.18 11.48
N ASN A 94 -0.92 14.32 12.76
CA ASN A 94 -0.91 13.25 13.75
C ASN A 94 -2.30 12.63 13.98
N ALA A 95 -3.25 12.87 13.07
CA ALA A 95 -4.58 12.29 13.19
C ALA A 95 -4.56 10.78 12.87
N GLU A 96 -5.22 10.00 13.71
CA GLU A 96 -5.48 8.58 13.47
C GLU A 96 -6.72 8.44 12.59
N ILE A 97 -6.58 7.75 11.45
CA ILE A 97 -7.70 7.50 10.54
C ILE A 97 -8.21 6.07 10.75
N LEU A 98 -9.42 5.95 11.28
CA LEU A 98 -10.12 4.69 11.46
C LEU A 98 -10.88 4.29 10.18
N ASN A 99 -11.14 2.99 10.02
CA ASN A 99 -11.89 2.43 8.90
C ASN A 99 -11.35 2.78 7.50
N ALA A 100 -10.08 3.18 7.42
CA ALA A 100 -9.41 3.36 6.13
C ALA A 100 -9.33 2.02 5.41
N PRO A 101 -9.61 1.96 4.10
CA PRO A 101 -9.34 0.76 3.32
C PRO A 101 -7.87 0.39 3.50
N PRO A 102 -7.53 -0.90 3.53
CA PRO A 102 -6.13 -1.31 3.54
C PRO A 102 -5.44 -0.56 2.41
N PRO A 103 -4.34 0.15 2.69
CA PRO A 103 -3.72 1.01 1.70
C PRO A 103 -3.38 0.14 0.50
N LEU A 104 -4.10 0.36 -0.61
CA LEU A 104 -3.94 -0.38 -1.86
C LEU A 104 -2.47 -0.36 -2.31
N PHE A 105 -1.74 0.66 -1.86
CA PHE A 105 -0.33 0.89 -2.15
C PHE A 105 0.43 1.37 -0.90
N LYS A 106 0.57 0.55 0.15
CA LYS A 106 1.73 0.65 1.05
C LYS A 106 2.96 0.07 0.36
N VAL A 107 3.28 0.55 -0.85
CA VAL A 107 4.47 0.09 -1.54
C VAL A 107 5.62 0.88 -0.99
N ASN A 108 6.48 0.20 -0.22
CA ASN A 108 7.76 0.76 0.13
C ASN A 108 8.47 1.16 -1.17
N LEU A 109 8.86 2.44 -1.29
CA LEU A 109 9.60 2.97 -2.44
C LEU A 109 10.79 2.07 -2.81
N LYS A 110 11.43 1.48 -1.79
CA LYS A 110 12.50 0.48 -1.93
C LYS A 110 12.04 -0.79 -2.67
N THR A 111 10.89 -1.35 -2.28
CA THR A 111 10.31 -2.53 -2.94
C THR A 111 9.90 -2.22 -4.38
N LEU A 112 9.32 -1.04 -4.62
CA LEU A 112 8.94 -0.60 -5.97
C LEU A 112 10.16 -0.47 -6.90
N LEU A 113 11.23 0.19 -6.42
CA LEU A 113 12.50 0.30 -7.14
C LEU A 113 13.13 -1.06 -7.44
N PHE A 114 13.10 -1.98 -6.47
CA PHE A 114 13.62 -3.33 -6.64
C PHE A 114 12.86 -4.12 -7.71
N THR A 115 11.52 -4.09 -7.67
CA THR A 115 10.68 -4.75 -8.68
C THR A 115 10.89 -4.14 -10.07
N CYS A 116 10.99 -2.82 -10.17
CA CYS A 116 11.29 -2.14 -11.43
C CYS A 116 12.67 -2.55 -11.98
N GLY A 117 13.68 -2.64 -11.11
CA GLY A 117 15.02 -3.12 -11.47
C GLY A 117 15.01 -4.55 -12.02
N ILE A 118 14.23 -5.45 -11.43
CA ILE A 118 14.06 -6.83 -11.92
C ILE A 118 13.41 -6.84 -13.32
N ILE A 119 12.38 -6.03 -13.53
CA ILE A 119 11.69 -5.95 -14.83
C ILE A 119 12.66 -5.44 -15.91
N VAL A 120 13.44 -4.40 -15.61
CA VAL A 120 14.45 -3.87 -16.54
C VAL A 120 15.51 -4.93 -16.84
N LEU A 121 16.02 -5.62 -15.83
CA LEU A 121 17.00 -6.70 -16.01
C LEU A 121 16.45 -7.82 -16.91
N LEU A 122 15.24 -8.31 -16.62
CA LEU A 122 14.59 -9.35 -17.42
C LEU A 122 14.36 -8.89 -18.87
N SER A 123 13.95 -7.64 -19.07
CA SER A 123 13.77 -7.08 -20.41
C SER A 123 15.08 -7.07 -21.20
N LEU A 124 16.20 -6.73 -20.55
CA LEU A 124 17.52 -6.69 -21.15
C LEU A 124 17.99 -8.09 -21.55
N VAL A 125 17.76 -9.08 -20.70
CA VAL A 125 18.02 -10.50 -21.01
C VAL A 125 17.23 -10.94 -22.25
N VAL A 126 15.94 -10.60 -22.33
CA VAL A 126 15.09 -10.94 -23.49
C VAL A 126 15.62 -10.30 -24.77
N VAL A 127 16.05 -9.03 -24.74
CA VAL A 127 16.63 -8.34 -25.89
C VAL A 127 17.94 -8.99 -26.34
N ILE A 128 18.84 -9.31 -25.41
CA ILE A 128 20.11 -10.00 -25.74
C ILE A 128 19.84 -11.36 -26.37
N GLN A 129 18.93 -12.15 -25.80
CA GLN A 129 18.56 -13.46 -26.35
C GLN A 129 17.98 -13.32 -27.76
N PHE A 130 17.09 -12.35 -27.96
CA PHE A 130 16.50 -12.08 -29.27
C PHE A 130 17.56 -11.71 -30.32
N MET A 131 18.51 -10.84 -29.96
CA MET A 131 19.63 -10.47 -30.83
C MET A 131 20.51 -11.69 -31.15
N THR A 132 20.81 -12.51 -30.14
CA THR A 132 21.66 -13.71 -30.28
C THR A 132 21.03 -14.72 -31.24
N ILE A 133 19.72 -14.95 -31.13
CA ILE A 133 18.97 -15.85 -32.03
C ILE A 133 18.98 -15.31 -33.46
N ARG A 134 18.78 -14.00 -33.64
CA ARG A 134 18.85 -13.37 -34.97
C ARG A 134 20.23 -13.52 -35.59
N GLN A 135 21.29 -13.26 -34.84
CA GLN A 135 22.67 -13.41 -35.30
C GLN A 135 22.99 -14.85 -35.69
N ARG A 136 22.60 -15.84 -34.86
CA ARG A 136 22.76 -17.27 -35.19
C ARG A 136 22.10 -17.64 -36.51
N LYS A 137 20.86 -17.20 -36.75
CA LYS A 137 20.14 -17.48 -38.01
C LYS A 137 20.85 -16.90 -39.24
N GLU A 138 21.42 -15.71 -39.12
CA GLU A 138 22.17 -15.08 -40.22
C GLU A 138 23.51 -15.78 -40.47
N ILE A 139 24.21 -16.21 -39.42
CA ILE A 139 25.44 -17.01 -39.53
C ILE A 139 25.14 -18.36 -40.19
N ASP A 140 24.08 -19.05 -39.78
CA ASP A 140 23.68 -20.34 -40.37
C ASP A 140 23.34 -20.22 -41.86
N LYS A 141 22.67 -19.13 -42.26
CA LYS A 141 22.42 -18.83 -43.69
C LYS A 141 23.72 -18.64 -44.47
N LYS A 142 24.66 -17.87 -43.92
CA LYS A 142 25.97 -17.63 -44.55
C LYS A 142 26.76 -18.93 -44.69
N ASN A 143 26.80 -19.74 -43.63
CA ASN A 143 27.48 -21.04 -43.62
C ASN A 143 26.88 -22.00 -44.66
N ARG A 144 25.55 -22.08 -44.79
CA ARG A 144 24.90 -22.88 -45.83
C ARG A 144 25.29 -22.44 -47.24
N LYS A 145 25.40 -21.13 -47.50
CA LYS A 145 25.87 -20.62 -48.80
C LYS A 145 27.32 -21.02 -49.08
N ILE A 146 28.21 -20.92 -48.10
CA ILE A 146 29.62 -21.34 -48.23
C ILE A 146 29.72 -22.83 -48.57
N VAL A 147 28.99 -23.69 -47.85
CA VAL A 147 28.98 -25.15 -48.10
C VAL A 147 28.43 -25.46 -49.50
N LEU A 148 27.40 -24.75 -49.95
CA LEU A 148 26.84 -24.90 -51.30
C LEU A 148 27.85 -24.53 -52.39
N LEU A 149 28.57 -23.42 -52.19
CA LEU A 149 29.62 -22.98 -53.11
C LEU A 149 30.75 -24.01 -53.17
N GLN A 150 31.25 -24.47 -52.01
CA GLN A 150 32.28 -25.53 -51.94
C GLN A 150 31.87 -26.82 -52.66
N LYS A 151 30.60 -27.26 -52.51
CA LYS A 151 30.08 -28.41 -53.25
C LYS A 151 30.08 -28.20 -54.76
N ARG A 152 29.71 -27.00 -55.23
CA ARG A 152 29.77 -26.67 -56.67
C ARG A 152 31.20 -26.69 -57.18
N THR A 153 32.16 -26.11 -56.46
CA THR A 153 33.57 -26.09 -56.88
C THR A 153 34.15 -27.50 -56.94
N LEU A 154 33.82 -28.36 -55.97
CA LEU A 154 34.23 -29.76 -55.98
C LEU A 154 33.66 -30.53 -57.18
N ASN A 155 32.38 -30.34 -57.51
CA ASN A 155 31.78 -30.99 -58.68
C ASN A 155 32.44 -30.54 -59.99
N VAL A 156 32.71 -29.24 -60.15
CA VAL A 156 33.41 -28.72 -61.35
C VAL A 156 34.82 -29.27 -61.46
N GLN A 157 35.57 -29.33 -60.34
CA GLN A 157 36.90 -29.96 -60.33
C GLN A 157 36.84 -31.44 -60.72
N LYS A 158 35.79 -32.15 -60.28
CA LYS A 158 35.60 -33.57 -60.60
C LYS A 158 35.27 -33.80 -62.08
N GLU A 159 34.48 -32.92 -62.69
CA GLU A 159 34.20 -32.96 -64.14
C GLU A 159 35.44 -32.65 -64.98
N MET A 160 36.32 -31.74 -64.53
CA MET A 160 37.58 -31.44 -65.21
C MET A 160 38.60 -32.59 -65.22
N ILE A 161 38.49 -33.57 -64.32
CA ILE A 161 39.41 -34.73 -64.23
C ILE A 161 38.95 -35.88 -65.15
N HIS A 162 37.68 -35.87 -65.58
CA HIS A 162 37.09 -36.91 -66.42
C HIS A 162 37.06 -36.57 -67.93
N VAL A 163 37.66 -35.45 -68.33
CA VAL A 163 37.89 -35.02 -69.72
C VAL A 163 39.38 -35.11 -70.01
#